data_AF-A0A2V8I1N8-F1
#
_entry.id   AF-A0A2V8I1N8-F1
#
_cell.length_a   1.000
_cell.length_b   1.000
_cell.length_c   1.000
_cell.angle_alpha   90.00
_cell.angle_beta   90.00
_cell.angle_gamma   90.00
#
_symmetry.space_group_name_H-M   'P 1'
#
loop_
_entity.id
_entity.type
_entity.pdbx_description
1 polymer ?
#
loop_
_entity_poly.entity_id
_entity_poly.type
_entity_poly.pdbx_seq_one_letter_code
_entity_poly.pdbx_strand_id
1 'polypeptide(L)'
;KTQIRDGVVLQAGQHLNLDLSLSVGAINEEVTVTEAPPLMRTANAEISEVIDNQRLVDLPLNGRQFVQLTLLSDNVFLTPVGTRGAALAQTGRQVVIGGQRVGHNFYTLDGVSITDQYFNNLVISPSIDALQEFKIEKSIYSAEFGGKASANVNAVTKSGTNKLHGTALEFVRNDIFDTRNYFDPPDQPKPPLRLNQFGGSLGGPIAKNRLFFFTNYEGSIERRGLTRTFSLPSLNVRNGDFSGLPPIYDPDPATLNPATGRRLAFAGNKIPRDRLDPVARAFLEKVPLPNSAGEVQNFVASPPIKNDAHQFTTRLDYSAGPHDTVFARFTGANMVTFQPYGNSNLTETLVPGFGYQIVTHSRNLALSHTHVFAPNLINEFRAGYLRVTGGQQSENRGVDFGLISGLQGVTHDPSKAGYPAINLADAYSSMGDPGTLTLRKN
;
A
#
# COMPACT_ATOMS: atom_id res chain seq x y z
N LYS A 1 45.79 27.96 -18.01
CA LYS A 1 44.36 28.17 -18.33
C LYS A 1 43.50 27.24 -17.49
N THR A 2 42.62 27.79 -16.66
CA THR A 2 41.66 27.01 -15.86
C THR A 2 40.31 27.04 -16.58
N GLN A 3 39.75 25.87 -16.87
CA GLN A 3 38.42 25.76 -17.45
C GLN A 3 37.42 25.46 -16.33
N ILE A 4 36.47 26.35 -16.12
CA ILE A 4 35.37 26.16 -15.17
C ILE A 4 34.09 26.01 -15.99
N ARG A 5 33.36 24.92 -15.74
CA ARG A 5 32.08 24.64 -16.38
C ARG A 5 30.99 24.67 -15.33
N ASP A 6 30.32 25.81 -15.23
CA ASP A 6 29.21 26.04 -14.32
C ASP A 6 27.87 25.62 -14.93
N GLY A 7 26.82 25.52 -14.11
CA GLY A 7 25.46 25.25 -14.57
C GLY A 7 25.18 23.80 -14.98
N VAL A 8 26.05 22.86 -14.63
CA VAL A 8 25.83 21.43 -14.86
C VAL A 8 24.82 20.90 -13.84
N VAL A 9 23.59 20.65 -14.28
CA VAL A 9 22.57 19.93 -13.48
C VAL A 9 22.71 18.43 -13.76
N LEU A 10 22.98 17.66 -12.71
CA LEU A 10 23.04 16.20 -12.78
C LEU A 10 21.83 15.61 -12.05
N GLN A 11 20.98 14.90 -12.79
CA GLN A 11 19.80 14.23 -12.24
C GLN A 11 20.17 12.87 -11.63
N ALA A 12 19.33 12.35 -10.74
CA ALA A 12 19.50 11.06 -10.08
C ALA A 12 19.74 9.93 -11.09
N GLY A 13 20.84 9.19 -10.93
CA GLY A 13 21.18 8.08 -11.82
C GLY A 13 21.51 8.50 -13.27
N GLN A 14 21.87 9.76 -13.50
CA GLN A 14 22.38 10.22 -14.80
C GLN A 14 23.89 10.02 -14.87
N HIS A 15 24.38 9.38 -15.94
CA HIS A 15 25.78 9.43 -16.32
C HIS A 15 26.00 10.58 -17.29
N LEU A 16 26.86 11.53 -16.92
CA LEU A 16 27.21 12.66 -17.75
C LEU A 16 28.68 12.56 -18.17
N ASN A 17 28.92 12.33 -19.46
CA ASN A 17 30.24 12.44 -20.04
C ASN A 17 30.48 13.91 -20.40
N LEU A 18 31.40 14.56 -19.69
CA LEU A 18 31.87 15.90 -20.01
C LEU A 18 33.23 15.80 -20.68
N ASP A 19 33.24 15.97 -22.00
CA ASP A 19 34.49 16.13 -22.74
C ASP A 19 35.04 17.53 -22.49
N LEU A 20 36.02 17.62 -21.61
CA LEU A 20 36.74 18.86 -21.31
C LEU A 20 37.98 18.93 -22.20
N SER A 21 37.99 19.85 -23.16
CA SER A 21 39.16 20.10 -24.02
C SER A 21 40.01 21.23 -23.42
N LEU A 22 41.21 20.88 -22.94
CA LEU A 22 42.16 21.84 -22.42
C LEU A 22 42.89 22.52 -23.60
N SER A 23 42.62 23.80 -23.85
CA SER A 23 43.40 24.60 -24.81
C SER A 23 44.67 25.15 -24.12
N VAL A 24 45.82 25.01 -24.78
CA VAL A 24 47.08 25.61 -24.31
C VAL A 24 46.97 27.13 -24.41
N GLY A 25 47.14 27.83 -23.29
CA GLY A 25 47.10 29.29 -23.17
C GLY A 25 47.91 29.77 -21.97
N ALA A 26 48.24 31.07 -21.92
CA ALA A 26 49.14 31.66 -20.93
C ALA A 26 48.68 31.44 -19.47
N ILE A 27 49.63 31.60 -18.54
CA ILE A 27 49.56 31.11 -17.14
C ILE A 27 48.33 31.60 -16.33
N ASN A 28 47.64 32.68 -16.73
CA ASN A 28 46.54 33.30 -15.97
C ASN A 28 45.21 33.52 -16.73
N GLU A 29 44.83 32.67 -17.69
CA GLU A 29 43.51 32.76 -18.33
C GLU A 29 42.47 31.84 -17.67
N GLU A 30 41.35 32.40 -17.22
CA GLU A 30 40.15 31.69 -16.78
C GLU A 30 39.09 31.77 -17.87
N VAL A 31 38.53 30.63 -18.29
CA VAL A 31 37.42 30.58 -19.25
C VAL A 31 36.24 29.86 -18.60
N THR A 32 35.24 30.66 -18.24
CA THR A 32 33.94 30.19 -17.74
C THR A 32 33.00 29.97 -18.91
N VAL A 33 32.58 28.73 -19.13
CA VAL A 33 31.60 28.39 -20.17
C VAL A 33 30.21 28.34 -19.53
N THR A 34 29.38 29.34 -19.79
CA THR A 34 28.05 29.54 -19.16
C THR A 34 26.87 28.92 -19.92
N GLU A 35 27.07 28.46 -21.17
CA GLU A 35 26.03 27.81 -21.98
C GLU A 35 26.32 26.31 -22.11
N ALA A 36 25.54 25.48 -21.43
CA ALA A 36 25.50 24.04 -21.70
C ALA A 36 24.49 23.80 -22.84
N PRO A 37 24.90 23.25 -24.00
CA PRO A 37 23.93 22.79 -25.00
C PRO A 37 23.01 21.72 -24.38
N PRO A 38 21.74 21.59 -24.84
CA PRO A 38 20.82 20.59 -24.31
C PRO A 38 21.48 19.21 -24.34
N LEU A 39 21.55 18.60 -23.15
CA LEU A 39 22.31 17.37 -22.92
C LEU A 39 21.67 16.20 -23.66
N MET A 40 22.14 15.93 -24.89
CA MET A 40 21.76 14.73 -25.62
C MET A 40 22.39 13.51 -24.94
N ARG A 41 21.56 12.61 -24.40
CA ARG A 41 22.01 11.38 -23.74
C ARG A 41 22.51 10.39 -24.79
N THR A 42 23.82 10.34 -25.01
CA THR A 42 24.47 9.40 -25.94
C THR A 42 25.15 8.21 -25.24
N ALA A 43 25.21 8.21 -23.91
CA ALA A 43 26.00 7.27 -23.12
C ALA A 43 25.27 5.95 -22.79
N ASN A 44 23.92 5.91 -22.82
CA ASN A 44 23.15 4.70 -22.54
C ASN A 44 21.86 4.63 -23.38
N ALA A 45 21.34 3.42 -23.58
CA ALA A 45 20.10 3.16 -24.33
C ALA A 45 18.83 3.25 -23.45
N GLU A 46 18.96 3.71 -22.20
CA GLU A 46 17.93 3.66 -21.17
C GLU A 46 16.70 4.51 -21.52
N ILE A 47 15.50 3.93 -21.39
CA ILE A 47 14.24 4.68 -21.47
C ILE A 47 13.86 5.13 -20.06
N SER A 48 14.01 6.42 -19.78
CA SER A 48 13.68 6.98 -18.48
C SER A 48 13.08 8.36 -18.48
N GLU A 49 12.31 8.61 -17.43
CA GLU A 49 11.69 9.90 -17.15
C GLU A 49 12.05 10.35 -15.73
N VAL A 50 12.41 11.62 -15.61
CA VAL A 50 12.68 12.29 -14.34
C VAL A 50 11.53 13.23 -14.05
N ILE A 51 10.95 13.10 -12.86
CA ILE A 51 9.88 13.97 -12.38
C ILE A 51 10.48 14.81 -11.24
N ASP A 52 10.63 16.09 -11.52
CA ASP A 52 11.21 17.07 -10.61
C ASP A 52 10.29 17.46 -9.44
N ASN A 53 10.84 18.17 -8.46
CA ASN A 53 10.08 18.62 -7.29
C ASN A 53 8.88 19.51 -7.65
N GLN A 54 8.97 20.28 -8.74
CA GLN A 54 7.92 21.23 -9.08
C GLN A 54 6.67 20.49 -9.57
N ARG A 55 6.82 19.51 -10.46
CA ARG A 55 5.72 18.62 -10.86
C ARG A 55 5.18 17.79 -9.70
N LEU A 56 6.04 17.39 -8.76
CA LEU A 56 5.64 16.70 -7.53
C LEU A 56 4.65 17.52 -6.70
N VAL A 57 4.83 18.84 -6.63
CA VAL A 57 4.02 19.76 -5.80
C VAL A 57 2.82 20.33 -6.56
N ASP A 58 2.98 20.67 -7.84
CA ASP A 58 1.96 21.39 -8.61
C ASP A 58 0.80 20.50 -9.07
N LEU A 59 1.00 19.18 -9.12
CA LEU A 59 -0.03 18.25 -9.57
C LEU A 59 -0.96 17.82 -8.43
N PRO A 60 -2.29 17.88 -8.64
CA PRO A 60 -3.25 17.44 -7.63
C PRO A 60 -3.17 15.91 -7.47
N LEU A 61 -2.55 15.46 -6.37
CA LEU A 61 -2.40 14.03 -6.06
C LEU A 61 -3.40 13.59 -5.00
N ASN A 62 -4.39 12.82 -5.42
CA ASN A 62 -5.36 12.21 -4.51
C ASN A 62 -4.68 11.10 -3.67
N GLY A 63 -4.41 11.41 -2.40
CA GLY A 63 -3.70 10.55 -1.47
C GLY A 63 -2.19 10.80 -1.39
N ARG A 64 -1.64 11.75 -2.16
CA ARG A 64 -0.26 12.26 -2.06
C ARG A 64 0.85 11.20 -2.13
N GLN A 65 0.65 10.17 -2.95
CA GLN A 65 1.64 9.11 -3.15
C GLN A 65 2.46 9.38 -4.40
N PHE A 66 3.79 9.51 -4.25
CA PHE A 66 4.69 9.83 -5.37
C PHE A 66 4.61 8.80 -6.50
N VAL A 67 4.32 7.53 -6.18
CA VAL A 67 4.20 6.46 -7.19
C VAL A 67 3.05 6.74 -8.17
N GLN A 68 2.01 7.47 -7.79
CA GLN A 68 0.94 7.82 -8.73
C GLN A 68 1.43 8.76 -9.84
N LEU A 69 2.45 9.57 -9.58
CA LEU A 69 3.06 10.42 -10.61
C LEU A 69 3.77 9.60 -11.69
N THR A 70 4.11 8.34 -11.43
CA THR A 70 4.65 7.45 -12.46
C THR A 70 3.66 7.22 -13.61
N LEU A 71 2.36 7.44 -13.39
CA LEU A 71 1.32 7.36 -14.42
C LEU A 71 1.38 8.47 -15.47
N LEU A 72 2.14 9.54 -15.21
CA LEU A 72 2.42 10.56 -16.21
C LEU A 72 3.37 10.05 -17.29
N SER A 73 4.11 8.98 -16.96
CA SER A 73 5.02 8.32 -17.86
C SER A 73 4.29 7.32 -18.74
N ASP A 74 4.72 7.19 -19.99
CA ASP A 74 4.10 6.24 -20.93
C ASP A 74 4.23 4.78 -20.45
N ASN A 75 3.30 3.92 -20.84
CA ASN A 75 3.35 2.49 -20.54
C ASN A 75 3.37 2.16 -19.03
N VAL A 76 2.80 3.04 -18.20
CA VAL A 76 2.57 2.85 -16.77
C VAL A 76 1.07 2.80 -16.49
N PHE A 77 0.62 1.76 -15.78
CA PHE A 77 -0.79 1.51 -15.50
C PHE A 77 -1.00 1.23 -14.01
N LEU A 78 -2.15 1.64 -13.48
CA LEU A 78 -2.56 1.19 -12.15
C LEU A 78 -3.01 -0.27 -12.19
N THR A 79 -2.71 -1.03 -11.14
CA THR A 79 -3.31 -2.36 -11.02
C THR A 79 -4.83 -2.28 -10.78
N PRO A 80 -5.58 -3.29 -11.26
CA PRO A 80 -6.93 -3.55 -10.77
C PRO A 80 -6.92 -3.76 -9.24
N VAL A 81 -8.03 -3.39 -8.61
CA VAL A 81 -8.26 -3.66 -7.18
C VAL A 81 -8.26 -5.18 -6.92
N GLY A 82 -7.78 -5.62 -5.75
CA GLY A 82 -7.69 -7.04 -5.40
C GLY A 82 -6.43 -7.78 -5.86
N THR A 83 -5.46 -7.08 -6.45
CA THR A 83 -4.15 -7.63 -6.80
C THR A 83 -3.21 -7.72 -5.59
N ARG A 84 -2.14 -8.52 -5.69
CA ARG A 84 -1.17 -8.90 -4.62
C ARG A 84 -0.69 -7.76 -3.70
N GLY A 85 -0.67 -6.51 -4.17
CA GLY A 85 -0.30 -5.31 -3.38
C GLY A 85 -1.26 -4.95 -2.24
N ALA A 86 -2.52 -5.38 -2.33
CA ALA A 86 -3.57 -5.04 -1.35
C ALA A 86 -3.56 -5.95 -0.10
N ALA A 87 -3.00 -7.15 -0.19
CA ALA A 87 -3.14 -8.20 0.84
C ALA A 87 -2.49 -7.83 2.19
N LEU A 88 -1.49 -6.94 2.19
CA LEU A 88 -0.80 -6.50 3.40
C LEU A 88 -0.97 -5.02 3.70
N ALA A 89 -1.89 -4.32 3.02
CA ALA A 89 -2.04 -2.88 3.12
C ALA A 89 -0.65 -2.22 3.20
N GLN A 90 0.10 -2.29 2.10
CA GLN A 90 1.38 -1.59 1.99
C GLN A 90 1.12 -0.20 1.40
N THR A 91 2.09 0.47 0.80
CA THR A 91 2.05 1.90 0.46
C THR A 91 1.04 2.29 -0.64
N GLY A 92 -0.25 1.99 -0.47
CA GLY A 92 -1.33 2.23 -1.43
C GLY A 92 -1.26 1.35 -2.68
N ARG A 93 -1.97 1.80 -3.73
CA ARG A 93 -2.04 1.10 -5.01
C ARG A 93 -0.70 1.18 -5.73
N GLN A 94 -0.29 0.04 -6.28
CA GLN A 94 0.95 -0.09 -7.03
C GLN A 94 0.72 0.03 -8.53
N VAL A 95 1.81 0.20 -9.26
CA VAL A 95 1.80 0.36 -10.71
C VAL A 95 2.36 -0.87 -11.42
N VAL A 96 1.94 -1.05 -12.66
CA VAL A 96 2.45 -2.01 -13.64
C VAL A 96 3.14 -1.20 -14.73
N ILE A 97 4.38 -1.56 -15.06
CA ILE A 97 5.16 -0.87 -16.08
C ILE A 97 5.49 -1.86 -17.19
N GLY A 98 5.27 -1.48 -18.45
CA GLY A 98 5.59 -2.35 -19.60
C GLY A 98 4.80 -3.67 -19.64
N GLY A 99 3.57 -3.68 -19.11
CA GLY A 99 2.71 -4.88 -19.08
C GLY A 99 3.17 -6.01 -18.14
N GLN A 100 4.19 -5.77 -17.31
CA GLN A 100 4.71 -6.77 -16.37
C GLN A 100 3.84 -6.92 -15.11
N ARG A 101 4.07 -7.97 -14.30
CA ARG A 101 3.34 -8.08 -13.02
C ARG A 101 3.76 -6.98 -12.04
N VAL A 102 2.82 -6.55 -11.19
CA VAL A 102 3.02 -5.50 -10.17
C VAL A 102 4.28 -5.69 -9.30
N GLY A 103 4.63 -6.94 -8.99
CA GLY A 103 5.80 -7.28 -8.19
C GLY A 103 7.14 -7.33 -8.96
N HIS A 104 7.18 -6.80 -10.19
CA HIS A 104 8.40 -6.74 -11.00
C HIS A 104 9.00 -5.34 -11.08
N ASN A 105 8.54 -4.40 -10.26
CA ASN A 105 9.19 -3.11 -10.08
C ASN A 105 10.18 -3.17 -8.91
N PHE A 106 11.33 -2.51 -9.09
CA PHE A 106 12.31 -2.26 -8.05
C PHE A 106 12.21 -0.81 -7.61
N TYR A 107 12.22 -0.55 -6.30
CA TYR A 107 12.07 0.78 -5.74
C TYR A 107 13.24 1.05 -4.79
N THR A 108 13.89 2.19 -4.97
CA THR A 108 15.00 2.63 -4.13
C THR A 108 14.78 4.04 -3.62
N LEU A 109 15.33 4.33 -2.44
CA LEU A 109 15.32 5.66 -1.82
C LEU A 109 16.74 6.02 -1.42
N ASP A 110 17.28 7.04 -2.06
CA ASP A 110 18.71 7.37 -2.03
C ASP A 110 19.54 6.11 -2.32
N GLY A 111 19.14 5.36 -3.36
CA GLY A 111 19.72 4.09 -3.84
C GLY A 111 19.77 2.93 -2.85
N VAL A 112 19.09 3.01 -1.71
CA VAL A 112 18.83 1.84 -0.84
C VAL A 112 17.44 1.29 -1.13
N SER A 113 17.32 -0.03 -1.24
CA SER A 113 16.04 -0.69 -1.51
C SER A 113 14.97 -0.32 -0.47
N ILE A 114 13.80 0.05 -0.99
CA ILE A 114 12.52 0.16 -0.27
C ILE A 114 11.49 -0.82 -0.84
N THR A 115 11.96 -1.82 -1.60
CA THR A 115 11.18 -2.96 -2.05
C THR A 115 11.32 -4.10 -1.06
N ASP A 116 10.17 -4.57 -0.57
CA ASP A 116 10.09 -5.84 0.14
C ASP A 116 10.35 -7.02 -0.78
N GLN A 117 11.35 -7.84 -0.49
CA GLN A 117 11.71 -9.00 -1.32
C GLN A 117 10.71 -10.16 -1.22
N TYR A 118 9.90 -10.26 -0.16
CA TYR A 118 8.96 -11.38 0.01
C TYR A 118 7.68 -11.19 -0.81
N PHE A 119 7.01 -10.04 -0.66
CA PHE A 119 5.82 -9.71 -1.45
C PHE A 119 6.15 -8.99 -2.77
N ASN A 120 7.41 -8.54 -2.95
CA ASN A 120 7.87 -7.74 -4.08
C ASN A 120 7.13 -6.42 -4.24
N ASN A 121 6.93 -5.73 -3.12
CA ASN A 121 6.08 -4.55 -3.04
C ASN A 121 6.84 -3.35 -2.48
N LEU A 122 6.40 -2.14 -2.83
CA LEU A 122 6.83 -0.91 -2.17
C LEU A 122 6.33 -0.90 -0.71
N VAL A 123 7.24 -0.64 0.24
CA VAL A 123 6.92 -0.64 1.68
C VAL A 123 7.13 0.70 2.38
N ILE A 124 7.75 1.65 1.70
CA ILE A 124 7.87 3.05 2.13
C ILE A 124 7.55 3.93 0.92
N SER A 125 6.59 4.85 1.03
CA SER A 125 6.31 5.83 -0.02
C SER A 125 6.52 7.20 0.59
N PRO A 126 7.74 7.77 0.48
CA PRO A 126 8.06 9.05 1.11
C PRO A 126 7.09 10.14 0.69
N SER A 127 6.84 11.07 1.60
CA SER A 127 6.06 12.27 1.30
C SER A 127 6.67 12.98 0.10
N ILE A 128 5.82 13.50 -0.79
CA ILE A 128 6.27 14.33 -1.92
C ILE A 128 7.10 15.53 -1.46
N ASP A 129 6.86 16.04 -0.25
CA ASP A 129 7.62 17.14 0.35
C ASP A 129 9.02 16.73 0.79
N ALA A 130 9.24 15.44 1.04
CA ALA A 130 10.55 14.87 1.37
C ALA A 130 11.40 14.57 0.14
N LEU A 131 10.81 14.54 -1.07
CA LEU A 131 11.48 14.12 -2.30
C LEU A 131 12.01 15.33 -3.07
N GLN A 132 13.28 15.27 -3.47
CA GLN A 132 13.87 16.22 -4.40
C GLN A 132 13.42 15.89 -5.83
N GLU A 133 13.47 14.61 -6.19
CA GLU A 133 13.08 14.10 -7.50
C GLU A 133 12.88 12.59 -7.41
N PHE A 134 12.27 12.02 -8.44
CA PHE A 134 12.38 10.59 -8.68
C PHE A 134 12.53 10.31 -10.18
N LYS A 135 13.22 9.21 -10.47
CA LYS A 135 13.49 8.71 -11.82
C LYS A 135 12.86 7.33 -11.99
N ILE A 136 12.23 7.11 -13.13
CA ILE A 136 11.73 5.81 -13.55
C ILE A 136 12.56 5.34 -14.72
N GLU A 137 13.19 4.19 -14.60
CA GLU A 137 14.01 3.55 -15.61
C GLU A 137 13.32 2.26 -16.06
N LYS A 138 12.95 2.16 -17.34
CA LYS A 138 12.09 1.08 -17.86
C LYS A 138 12.88 0.09 -18.68
N SER A 139 12.67 -1.21 -18.42
CA SER A 139 13.16 -2.38 -19.16
C SER A 139 14.68 -2.58 -19.31
N ILE A 140 15.43 -1.57 -19.73
CA ILE A 140 16.86 -1.63 -20.08
C ILE A 140 17.70 -0.69 -19.19
N TYR A 141 17.49 -0.78 -17.87
CA TYR A 141 18.33 -0.10 -16.88
C TYR A 141 19.65 -0.85 -16.64
N SER A 142 20.63 -0.11 -16.10
CA SER A 142 21.97 -0.62 -15.79
C SER A 142 21.92 -1.88 -14.91
N ALA A 143 22.84 -2.82 -15.14
CA ALA A 143 22.92 -4.09 -14.39
C ALA A 143 23.24 -3.90 -12.89
N GLU A 144 23.69 -2.72 -12.48
CA GLU A 144 23.85 -2.36 -11.06
C GLU A 144 22.50 -2.36 -10.32
N PHE A 145 21.41 -2.08 -11.05
CA PHE A 145 20.05 -2.25 -10.58
C PHE A 145 19.55 -3.60 -11.13
N GLY A 146 19.19 -4.52 -10.24
CA GLY A 146 18.93 -5.91 -10.63
C GLY A 146 17.81 -6.58 -9.84
N GLY A 147 17.42 -7.78 -10.28
CA GLY A 147 16.47 -8.65 -9.56
C GLY A 147 14.98 -8.40 -9.86
N LYS A 148 14.70 -7.56 -10.86
CA LYS A 148 13.36 -7.22 -11.34
C LYS A 148 13.38 -7.07 -12.86
N ALA A 149 12.21 -7.21 -13.51
CA ALA A 149 12.09 -7.31 -14.97
C ALA A 149 11.28 -6.17 -15.61
N SER A 150 10.74 -5.25 -14.81
CA SER A 150 9.84 -4.19 -15.29
C SER A 150 10.54 -2.83 -15.28
N ALA A 151 10.71 -2.23 -14.11
CA ALA A 151 11.33 -0.92 -13.96
C ALA A 151 12.10 -0.78 -12.66
N ASN A 152 13.09 0.10 -12.65
CA ASN A 152 13.70 0.66 -11.47
C ASN A 152 13.11 2.05 -11.21
N VAL A 153 12.63 2.30 -10.01
CA VAL A 153 12.08 3.58 -9.56
C VAL A 153 12.97 4.09 -8.44
N ASN A 154 13.78 5.09 -8.72
CA ASN A 154 14.73 5.67 -7.77
C ASN A 154 14.22 7.03 -7.31
N ALA A 155 13.99 7.17 -6.01
CA ALA A 155 13.61 8.41 -5.39
C ALA A 155 14.78 8.99 -4.58
N VAL A 156 14.95 10.32 -4.62
CA VAL A 156 16.01 11.02 -3.89
C VAL A 156 15.38 11.97 -2.89
N THR A 157 15.88 11.94 -1.65
CA THR A 157 15.39 12.84 -0.60
C THR A 157 16.04 14.21 -0.68
N LYS A 158 15.29 15.24 -0.25
CA LYS A 158 15.83 16.58 -0.07
C LYS A 158 16.93 16.58 0.99
N SER A 159 17.90 17.47 0.81
CA SER A 159 18.97 17.76 1.76
C SER A 159 18.76 19.12 2.42
N GLY A 160 19.41 19.35 3.56
CA GLY A 160 19.41 20.66 4.19
C GLY A 160 20.28 21.67 3.42
N THR A 161 20.03 22.96 3.63
CA THR A 161 20.81 24.03 2.99
C THR A 161 21.41 24.96 4.04
N ASN A 162 22.19 25.96 3.63
CA ASN A 162 22.70 27.01 4.53
C ASN A 162 21.62 27.95 5.07
N LYS A 163 20.38 27.84 4.60
CA LYS A 163 19.25 28.63 5.07
C LYS A 163 18.23 27.70 5.70
N LEU A 164 17.72 28.11 6.86
CA LEU A 164 16.59 27.42 7.46
C LEU A 164 15.36 27.66 6.57
N HIS A 165 14.72 26.58 6.16
CA HIS A 165 13.50 26.60 5.36
C HIS A 165 12.62 25.43 5.78
N GLY A 166 11.32 25.59 5.69
CA GLY A 166 10.38 24.54 6.05
C GLY A 166 9.03 24.76 5.40
N THR A 167 8.24 23.70 5.41
CA THR A 167 6.86 23.69 4.90
C THR A 167 5.94 23.12 5.97
N ALA A 168 4.70 23.57 5.97
CA ALA A 168 3.62 22.95 6.72
C ALA A 168 2.46 22.71 5.75
N LEU A 169 1.75 21.61 5.92
CA LEU A 169 0.66 21.21 5.04
C LEU A 169 -0.50 20.63 5.82
N GLU A 170 -1.71 20.87 5.31
CA GLU A 170 -2.96 20.30 5.76
C GLU A 170 -3.88 20.15 4.53
N PHE A 171 -4.40 18.95 4.32
CA PHE A 171 -5.35 18.63 3.26
C PHE A 171 -6.54 17.91 3.88
N VAL A 172 -7.72 18.45 3.64
CA VAL A 172 -8.98 17.87 4.12
C VAL A 172 -9.82 17.46 2.92
N ARG A 173 -10.25 16.21 2.92
CA ARG A 173 -11.33 15.74 2.03
C ARG A 173 -12.45 15.18 2.90
N ASN A 174 -13.65 15.69 2.67
CA ASN A 174 -14.77 15.46 3.56
C ASN A 174 -16.07 15.21 2.78
N ASP A 175 -16.94 14.35 3.30
CA ASP A 175 -18.26 14.10 2.75
C ASP A 175 -19.16 15.33 2.69
N ILE A 176 -18.88 16.40 3.46
CA ILE A 176 -19.59 17.67 3.32
C ILE A 176 -19.32 18.38 1.98
N PHE A 177 -18.18 18.11 1.32
CA PHE A 177 -17.79 18.74 0.05
C PHE A 177 -18.05 17.83 -1.15
N ASP A 178 -17.98 16.51 -0.95
CA ASP A 178 -18.17 15.54 -2.03
C ASP A 178 -19.67 15.28 -2.32
N THR A 179 -20.02 14.80 -3.51
CA THR A 179 -21.37 14.24 -3.77
C THR A 179 -21.53 12.84 -3.17
N ARG A 180 -22.77 12.35 -3.04
CA ARG A 180 -23.04 10.94 -2.67
C ARG A 180 -22.58 10.01 -3.80
N ASN A 181 -22.04 8.84 -3.46
CA ASN A 181 -21.74 7.83 -4.48
C ASN A 181 -23.06 7.30 -5.07
N TYR A 182 -23.12 7.11 -6.39
CA TYR A 182 -24.31 6.60 -7.07
C TYR A 182 -24.80 5.25 -6.51
N PHE A 183 -23.88 4.40 -6.03
CA PHE A 183 -24.20 3.08 -5.49
C PHE A 183 -24.57 3.09 -4.00
N ASP A 184 -24.52 4.25 -3.33
CA ASP A 184 -25.02 4.37 -1.96
C ASP A 184 -26.56 4.45 -1.99
N PRO A 185 -27.27 3.74 -1.09
CA PRO A 185 -28.72 3.82 -1.04
C PRO A 185 -29.18 5.28 -0.87
N PRO A 186 -30.05 5.78 -1.77
CA PRO A 186 -30.43 7.19 -1.79
C PRO A 186 -31.27 7.59 -0.56
N ASP A 187 -31.94 6.62 0.05
CA ASP A 187 -32.79 6.71 1.23
C ASP A 187 -32.01 6.60 2.56
N GLN A 188 -30.72 6.24 2.53
CA GLN A 188 -29.87 6.14 3.71
C GLN A 188 -28.98 7.38 3.90
N PRO A 189 -28.51 7.67 5.13
CA PRO A 189 -27.50 8.70 5.35
C PRO A 189 -26.29 8.50 4.45
N LYS A 190 -25.76 9.60 3.90
CA LYS A 190 -24.55 9.54 3.08
C LYS A 190 -23.41 8.89 3.88
N PRO A 191 -22.75 7.84 3.36
CA PRO A 191 -21.60 7.26 4.02
C PRO A 191 -20.50 8.29 4.28
N PRO A 192 -19.90 8.30 5.48
CA PRO A 192 -18.92 9.30 5.84
C PRO A 192 -17.64 9.14 5.02
N LEU A 193 -17.01 10.26 4.67
CA LEU A 193 -15.67 10.32 4.13
C LEU A 193 -14.94 11.42 4.87
N ARG A 194 -13.92 11.08 5.65
CA ARG A 194 -13.09 12.03 6.36
C ARG A 194 -11.65 11.63 6.16
N LEU A 195 -10.93 12.37 5.34
CA LEU A 195 -9.51 12.20 5.09
C LEU A 195 -8.80 13.49 5.50
N ASN A 196 -7.91 13.39 6.47
CA ASN A 196 -7.02 14.49 6.88
C ASN A 196 -5.58 14.05 6.59
N GLN A 197 -4.87 14.83 5.78
CA GLN A 197 -3.45 14.61 5.53
C GLN A 197 -2.69 15.86 5.97
N PHE A 198 -1.76 15.68 6.90
CA PHE A 198 -1.09 16.79 7.56
C PHE A 198 0.37 16.50 7.73
N GLY A 199 1.19 17.53 7.85
CA GLY A 199 2.62 17.34 7.98
C GLY A 199 3.42 18.60 7.78
N GLY A 200 4.71 18.38 7.60
CA GLY A 200 5.65 19.45 7.33
C GLY A 200 7.05 18.95 7.09
N SER A 201 7.90 19.86 6.65
CA SER A 201 9.33 19.63 6.48
C SER A 201 10.12 20.77 7.09
N LEU A 202 11.35 20.48 7.52
CA LEU A 202 12.30 21.48 8.00
C LEU A 202 13.70 21.06 7.58
N GLY A 203 14.43 21.97 6.95
CA GLY A 203 15.82 21.76 6.55
C GLY A 203 16.66 23.00 6.80
N GLY A 204 17.94 22.78 7.09
CA GLY A 204 18.86 23.87 7.38
C GLY A 204 20.24 23.41 7.83
N PRO A 205 21.12 24.35 8.21
CA PRO A 205 22.45 24.01 8.68
C PRO A 205 22.42 23.68 10.18
N ILE A 206 23.10 22.62 10.58
CA ILE A 206 23.59 22.45 11.96
C ILE A 206 24.90 23.22 12.11
N ALA A 207 25.80 23.07 11.14
CA ALA A 207 27.01 23.86 10.98
C ALA A 207 27.08 24.38 9.55
N LYS A 208 27.04 25.70 9.37
CA LYS A 208 27.04 26.32 8.03
C LYS A 208 28.20 25.79 7.18
N ASN A 209 27.91 25.54 5.91
CA ASN A 209 28.83 25.00 4.90
C ASN A 209 29.38 23.60 5.17
N ARG A 210 28.97 22.92 6.25
CA ARG A 210 29.60 21.66 6.66
C ARG A 210 28.62 20.56 7.05
N LEU A 211 27.60 20.86 7.86
CA LEU A 211 26.67 19.88 8.37
C LEU A 211 25.24 20.39 8.23
N PHE A 212 24.42 19.64 7.52
CA PHE A 212 23.05 19.99 7.20
C PHE A 212 22.09 18.91 7.68
N PHE A 213 20.88 19.31 8.03
CA PHE A 213 19.80 18.40 8.34
C PHE A 213 18.58 18.67 7.45
N PHE A 214 17.82 17.62 7.21
CA PHE A 214 16.49 17.70 6.64
C PHE A 214 15.59 16.70 7.38
N THR A 215 14.39 17.13 7.77
CA THR A 215 13.39 16.25 8.37
C THR A 215 12.02 16.52 7.77
N ASN A 216 11.21 15.47 7.67
CA ASN A 216 9.84 15.52 7.20
C ASN A 216 8.97 14.57 8.02
N TYR A 217 7.74 14.99 8.27
CA TYR A 217 6.69 14.16 8.83
C TYR A 217 5.42 14.32 8.00
N GLU A 218 4.73 13.21 7.76
CA GLU A 218 3.41 13.21 7.14
C GLU A 218 2.50 12.18 7.83
N GLY A 219 1.30 12.62 8.19
CA GLY A 219 0.22 11.81 8.71
C GLY A 219 -0.97 11.81 7.75
N SER A 220 -1.65 10.67 7.63
CA SER A 220 -2.87 10.52 6.83
C SER A 220 -3.87 9.68 7.60
N ILE A 221 -5.01 10.27 7.93
CA ILE A 221 -6.09 9.66 8.71
C ILE A 221 -7.34 9.61 7.83
N GLU A 222 -7.74 8.42 7.41
CA GLU A 222 -8.91 8.17 6.57
C GLU A 222 -9.99 7.40 7.33
N ARG A 223 -11.22 7.89 7.28
CA ARG A 223 -12.43 7.18 7.70
C ARG A 223 -13.41 7.25 6.53
N ARG A 224 -13.66 6.11 5.87
CA ARG A 224 -14.52 6.06 4.68
C ARG A 224 -15.51 4.92 4.76
N GLY A 225 -16.80 5.20 4.72
CA GLY A 225 -17.85 4.20 4.60
C GLY A 225 -17.68 3.42 3.30
N LEU A 226 -17.70 2.08 3.39
CA LEU A 226 -17.63 1.21 2.22
C LEU A 226 -18.98 0.49 2.05
N THR A 227 -19.82 1.02 1.17
CA THR A 227 -21.14 0.44 0.91
C THR A 227 -21.02 -0.88 0.14
N ARG A 228 -21.67 -1.92 0.66
CA ARG A 228 -21.80 -3.22 -0.01
C ARG A 228 -23.16 -3.85 0.27
N THR A 229 -23.56 -4.72 -0.65
CA THR A 229 -24.79 -5.50 -0.57
C THR A 229 -24.48 -6.99 -0.44
N PHE A 230 -25.25 -7.68 0.38
CA PHE A 230 -25.09 -9.09 0.72
C PHE A 230 -26.44 -9.81 0.69
N SER A 231 -26.41 -11.12 0.47
CA SER A 231 -27.55 -12.02 0.64
C SER A 231 -27.42 -12.74 1.97
N LEU A 232 -28.32 -12.47 2.92
CA LEU A 232 -28.33 -13.08 4.25
C LEU A 232 -29.61 -13.91 4.45
N PRO A 233 -29.55 -15.00 5.24
CA PRO A 233 -30.73 -15.78 5.58
C PRO A 233 -31.71 -14.90 6.38
N SER A 234 -32.96 -14.89 5.93
CA SER A 234 -34.07 -14.22 6.60
C SER A 234 -34.32 -14.81 7.99
N LEU A 235 -35.06 -14.09 8.84
CA LEU A 235 -35.39 -14.58 10.18
C LEU A 235 -36.17 -15.91 10.12
N ASN A 236 -37.02 -16.09 9.10
CA ASN A 236 -37.76 -17.33 8.89
C ASN A 236 -36.81 -18.50 8.60
N VAL A 237 -35.89 -18.31 7.65
CA VAL A 237 -34.87 -19.32 7.31
C VAL A 237 -34.02 -19.69 8.53
N ARG A 238 -33.58 -18.71 9.33
CA ARG A 238 -32.81 -18.97 10.57
C ARG A 238 -33.59 -19.77 11.61
N ASN A 239 -34.92 -19.63 11.62
CA ASN A 239 -35.82 -20.39 12.50
C ASN A 239 -36.26 -21.73 11.89
N GLY A 240 -35.69 -22.14 10.76
CA GLY A 240 -35.99 -23.41 10.10
C GLY A 240 -37.21 -23.35 9.17
N ASP A 241 -37.79 -22.19 8.92
CA ASP A 241 -38.92 -22.03 8.00
C ASP A 241 -38.44 -21.61 6.60
N PHE A 242 -38.44 -22.56 5.67
CA PHE A 242 -38.07 -22.35 4.28
C PHE A 242 -39.31 -22.32 3.36
N SER A 243 -40.50 -22.09 3.90
CA SER A 243 -41.71 -21.99 3.08
C SER A 243 -41.55 -20.90 2.01
N GLY A 244 -41.91 -21.22 0.76
CA GLY A 244 -41.71 -20.35 -0.41
C GLY A 244 -40.37 -20.52 -1.14
N LEU A 245 -39.42 -21.30 -0.59
CA LEU A 245 -38.17 -21.70 -1.26
C LEU A 245 -38.30 -23.11 -1.89
N PRO A 246 -37.36 -23.53 -2.74
CA PRO A 246 -37.32 -24.91 -3.25
C PRO A 246 -37.38 -25.96 -2.12
N PRO A 247 -37.93 -27.16 -2.37
CA PRO A 247 -38.05 -28.20 -1.36
C PRO A 247 -36.70 -28.54 -0.71
N ILE A 248 -36.67 -28.52 0.63
CA ILE A 248 -35.54 -28.98 1.45
C ILE A 248 -35.79 -30.41 1.90
N TYR A 249 -34.72 -31.20 1.92
CA TYR A 249 -34.76 -32.63 2.18
C TYR A 249 -34.05 -32.99 3.49
N ASP A 250 -34.55 -34.02 4.15
CA ASP A 250 -34.02 -34.51 5.41
C ASP A 250 -32.62 -35.14 5.21
N PRO A 251 -31.56 -34.61 5.86
CA PRO A 251 -30.21 -35.14 5.74
C PRO A 251 -30.00 -36.46 6.50
N ASP A 252 -30.98 -36.97 7.24
CA ASP A 252 -30.92 -38.30 7.85
C ASP A 252 -30.84 -39.39 6.76
N PRO A 253 -29.76 -40.20 6.73
CA PRO A 253 -29.60 -41.29 5.77
C PRO A 253 -30.79 -42.26 5.71
N ALA A 254 -31.52 -42.44 6.82
CA ALA A 254 -32.69 -43.31 6.89
C ALA A 254 -33.86 -42.84 6.01
N THR A 255 -33.87 -41.58 5.60
CA THR A 255 -34.93 -41.00 4.76
C THR A 255 -34.71 -41.18 3.26
N LEU A 256 -33.59 -41.80 2.86
CA LEU A 256 -33.29 -42.07 1.46
C LEU A 256 -34.27 -43.11 0.91
N ASN A 257 -35.06 -42.72 -0.09
CA ASN A 257 -35.88 -43.66 -0.83
C ASN A 257 -35.01 -44.40 -1.87
N PRO A 258 -34.80 -45.72 -1.71
CA PRO A 258 -33.90 -46.49 -2.59
C PRO A 258 -34.41 -46.59 -4.02
N ALA A 259 -35.71 -46.44 -4.27
CA ALA A 259 -36.29 -46.53 -5.61
C ALA A 259 -36.11 -45.24 -6.43
N THR A 260 -35.99 -44.08 -5.78
CA THR A 260 -35.85 -42.78 -6.45
C THR A 260 -34.49 -42.13 -6.24
N GLY A 261 -33.68 -42.64 -5.32
CA GLY A 261 -32.41 -42.04 -4.91
C GLY A 261 -32.57 -40.67 -4.21
N ARG A 262 -33.79 -40.30 -3.82
CA ARG A 262 -34.10 -39.00 -3.18
C ARG A 262 -34.46 -39.19 -1.71
N ARG A 263 -34.03 -38.25 -0.88
CA ARG A 263 -34.40 -38.17 0.54
C ARG A 263 -35.84 -37.69 0.71
N LEU A 264 -36.43 -37.89 1.89
CA LEU A 264 -37.75 -37.36 2.22
C LEU A 264 -37.70 -35.84 2.36
N ALA A 265 -38.68 -35.12 1.79
CA ALA A 265 -38.78 -33.67 1.96
C ALA A 265 -39.32 -33.32 3.36
N PHE A 266 -38.87 -32.21 3.95
CA PHE A 266 -39.46 -31.71 5.18
C PHE A 266 -40.90 -31.26 4.95
N ALA A 267 -41.81 -31.65 5.86
CA ALA A 267 -43.21 -31.25 5.79
C ALA A 267 -43.34 -29.73 5.84
N GLY A 268 -44.09 -29.15 4.89
CA GLY A 268 -44.27 -27.70 4.77
C GLY A 268 -42.99 -26.89 4.52
N ASN A 269 -41.89 -27.55 4.14
CA ASN A 269 -40.55 -26.96 4.03
C ASN A 269 -40.02 -26.39 5.36
N LYS A 270 -40.35 -27.02 6.49
CA LYS A 270 -39.93 -26.55 7.82
C LYS A 270 -39.08 -27.59 8.55
N ILE A 271 -37.91 -27.17 9.02
CA ILE A 271 -37.06 -27.96 9.91
C ILE A 271 -37.55 -27.76 11.35
N PRO A 272 -37.90 -28.83 12.09
CA PRO A 272 -38.25 -28.73 13.51
C PRO A 272 -37.12 -28.10 14.33
N ARG A 273 -37.47 -27.27 15.32
CA ARG A 273 -36.50 -26.45 16.09
C ARG A 273 -35.49 -27.27 16.89
N ASP A 274 -35.90 -28.45 17.35
CA ASP A 274 -35.07 -29.45 18.04
C ASP A 274 -34.06 -30.12 17.12
N ARG A 275 -34.29 -30.07 15.81
CA ARG A 275 -33.39 -30.60 14.77
C ARG A 275 -32.46 -29.54 14.16
N LEU A 276 -32.60 -28.28 14.57
CA LEU A 276 -31.67 -27.23 14.17
C LEU A 276 -30.34 -27.41 14.90
N ASP A 277 -29.26 -27.42 14.11
CA ASP A 277 -27.90 -27.55 14.63
C ASP A 277 -27.56 -26.39 15.60
N PRO A 278 -27.12 -26.68 16.84
CA PRO A 278 -26.82 -25.65 17.83
C PRO A 278 -25.63 -24.78 17.46
N VAL A 279 -24.62 -25.31 16.75
CA VAL A 279 -23.46 -24.55 16.25
C VAL A 279 -23.91 -23.57 15.18
N ALA A 280 -24.78 -24.00 14.25
CA ALA A 280 -25.34 -23.13 13.22
C ALA A 280 -26.14 -21.97 13.84
N ARG A 281 -26.94 -22.23 14.88
CA ARG A 281 -27.65 -21.17 15.61
C ARG A 281 -26.70 -20.18 16.28
N ALA A 282 -25.69 -20.67 17.00
CA ALA A 282 -24.68 -19.82 17.65
C ALA A 282 -23.90 -18.97 16.63
N PHE A 283 -23.61 -19.51 15.44
CA PHE A 283 -22.98 -18.75 14.36
C PHE A 283 -23.89 -17.64 13.83
N LEU A 284 -25.15 -17.96 13.56
CA LEU A 284 -26.13 -17.03 12.99
C LEU A 284 -26.51 -15.88 13.93
N GLU A 285 -26.26 -16.00 15.24
CA GLU A 285 -26.39 -14.89 16.20
C GLU A 285 -25.41 -13.74 15.91
N LYS A 286 -24.24 -14.04 15.34
CA LYS A 286 -23.24 -13.03 14.94
C LYS A 286 -23.59 -12.36 13.61
N VAL A 287 -24.33 -13.04 12.74
CA VAL A 287 -24.67 -12.58 11.39
C VAL A 287 -25.82 -11.54 11.48
N PRO A 288 -25.68 -10.33 10.90
CA PRO A 288 -26.77 -9.34 10.90
C PRO A 288 -28.04 -9.86 10.21
N LEU A 289 -29.23 -9.40 10.62
CA LEU A 289 -30.47 -9.69 9.88
C LEU A 289 -30.54 -8.84 8.59
N PRO A 290 -31.21 -9.33 7.53
CA PRO A 290 -31.55 -8.51 6.36
C PRO A 290 -32.20 -7.18 6.75
N ASN A 291 -31.85 -6.12 6.01
CA ASN A 291 -32.39 -4.76 6.20
C ASN A 291 -32.99 -4.16 4.92
N SER A 292 -33.08 -4.96 3.86
CA SER A 292 -33.67 -4.61 2.57
C SER A 292 -34.67 -5.69 2.16
N ALA A 293 -35.59 -5.35 1.25
CA ALA A 293 -36.58 -6.30 0.75
C ALA A 293 -35.93 -7.38 -0.14
N GLY A 294 -36.54 -8.57 -0.19
CA GLY A 294 -36.12 -9.69 -1.03
C GLY A 294 -35.37 -10.79 -0.28
N GLU A 295 -35.13 -11.91 -0.98
CA GLU A 295 -34.41 -13.08 -0.45
C GLU A 295 -32.91 -13.07 -0.78
N VAL A 296 -32.51 -12.28 -1.78
CA VAL A 296 -31.13 -12.08 -2.22
C VAL A 296 -30.80 -10.59 -2.24
N GLN A 297 -29.54 -10.24 -2.04
CA GLN A 297 -29.09 -8.85 -1.95
C GLN A 297 -29.92 -8.03 -0.94
N ASN A 298 -30.37 -8.70 0.12
CA ASN A 298 -31.35 -8.22 1.09
C ASN A 298 -30.70 -7.54 2.32
N PHE A 299 -29.40 -7.30 2.27
CA PHE A 299 -28.68 -6.59 3.32
C PHE A 299 -27.68 -5.60 2.72
N VAL A 300 -27.80 -4.33 3.09
CA VAL A 300 -26.87 -3.27 2.70
C VAL A 300 -26.19 -2.72 3.95
N ALA A 301 -24.86 -2.58 3.91
CA ALA A 301 -24.10 -1.98 5.00
C ALA A 301 -23.01 -1.04 4.46
N SER A 302 -22.66 -0.02 5.25
CA SER A 302 -21.57 0.91 4.94
C SER A 302 -20.66 1.18 6.16
N PRO A 303 -20.09 0.14 6.79
CA PRO A 303 -19.11 0.30 7.85
C PRO A 303 -17.85 1.02 7.32
N PRO A 304 -17.16 1.79 8.18
CA PRO A 304 -16.00 2.56 7.77
C PRO A 304 -14.75 1.67 7.63
N ILE A 305 -14.07 1.76 6.50
CA ILE A 305 -12.62 1.52 6.44
C ILE A 305 -11.95 2.59 7.30
N LYS A 306 -10.96 2.18 8.08
CA LYS A 306 -10.10 3.09 8.85
C LYS A 306 -8.67 2.90 8.38
N ASN A 307 -8.02 3.95 7.91
CA ASN A 307 -6.62 3.92 7.55
C ASN A 307 -5.87 5.02 8.31
N ASP A 308 -4.91 4.62 9.13
CA ASP A 308 -4.05 5.51 9.89
C ASP A 308 -2.61 5.28 9.47
N ALA A 309 -2.06 6.21 8.70
CA ALA A 309 -0.69 6.14 8.20
C ALA A 309 0.12 7.31 8.73
N HIS A 310 1.32 7.01 9.22
CA HIS A 310 2.29 8.01 9.67
C HIS A 310 3.66 7.66 9.12
N GLN A 311 4.33 8.64 8.56
CA GLN A 311 5.69 8.50 8.10
C GLN A 311 6.56 9.67 8.55
N PHE A 312 7.85 9.39 8.72
CA PHE A 312 8.85 10.40 8.97
C PHE A 312 10.14 10.02 8.25
N THR A 313 10.86 11.04 7.78
CA THR A 313 12.17 10.92 7.20
C THR A 313 13.10 11.93 7.85
N THR A 314 14.32 11.54 8.15
CA THR A 314 15.36 12.46 8.60
C THR A 314 16.67 12.11 7.91
N ARG A 315 17.35 13.13 7.41
CA ARG A 315 18.62 13.05 6.70
C ARG A 315 19.61 14.02 7.32
N LEU A 316 20.85 13.57 7.44
CA LEU A 316 22.00 14.37 7.79
C LEU A 316 23.01 14.29 6.65
N ASP A 317 23.50 15.43 6.20
CA ASP A 317 24.55 15.53 5.18
C ASP A 317 25.75 16.26 5.78
N TYR A 318 26.92 15.66 5.66
CA TYR A 318 28.16 16.15 6.25
C TYR A 318 29.26 16.21 5.19
N SER A 319 29.79 17.41 4.95
CA SER A 319 31.06 17.61 4.27
C SER A 319 32.18 17.47 5.31
N ALA A 320 32.83 16.30 5.33
CA ALA A 320 33.91 16.03 6.28
C ALA A 320 35.19 16.81 5.93
N GLY A 321 35.34 17.15 4.65
CA GLY A 321 36.40 17.98 4.09
C GLY A 321 36.13 18.27 2.60
N PRO A 322 37.12 18.82 1.86
CA PRO A 322 36.98 19.11 0.43
C PRO A 322 36.85 17.87 -0.45
N HIS A 323 37.23 16.70 0.06
CA HIS A 323 37.23 15.44 -0.68
C HIS A 323 36.20 14.42 -0.17
N ASP A 324 35.52 14.72 0.94
CA ASP A 324 34.69 13.75 1.65
C ASP A 324 33.30 14.30 1.91
N THR A 325 32.30 13.57 1.41
CA THR A 325 30.90 13.82 1.72
C THR A 325 30.26 12.55 2.26
N VAL A 326 29.47 12.69 3.31
CA VAL A 326 28.79 11.60 3.99
C VAL A 326 27.34 11.98 4.18
N PHE A 327 26.42 11.05 3.95
CA PHE A 327 25.05 11.22 4.40
C PHE A 327 24.55 10.01 5.17
N ALA A 328 23.61 10.28 6.08
CA ALA A 328 22.82 9.27 6.76
C ALA A 328 21.35 9.65 6.67
N ARG A 329 20.50 8.75 6.17
CA ARG A 329 19.05 8.93 6.15
C ARG A 329 18.37 7.78 6.87
N PHE A 330 17.40 8.12 7.72
CA PHE A 330 16.45 7.17 8.28
C PHE A 330 15.02 7.56 7.89
N THR A 331 14.24 6.56 7.47
CA THR A 331 12.81 6.69 7.20
C THR A 331 12.03 5.61 7.94
N GLY A 332 11.00 6.03 8.66
CA GLY A 332 10.05 5.14 9.32
C GLY A 332 8.65 5.38 8.80
N ALA A 333 7.92 4.30 8.52
CA ALA A 333 6.50 4.35 8.20
C ALA A 333 5.73 3.35 9.08
N ASN A 334 4.59 3.77 9.59
CA ASN A 334 3.65 2.94 10.34
C ASN A 334 2.28 3.09 9.69
N MET A 335 1.61 1.98 9.43
CA MET A 335 0.24 1.99 8.92
C MET A 335 -0.61 0.97 9.66
N VAL A 336 -1.81 1.41 10.05
CA VAL A 336 -2.85 0.58 10.61
C VAL A 336 -4.09 0.73 9.74
N THR A 337 -4.53 -0.37 9.13
CA THR A 337 -5.70 -0.39 8.28
C THR A 337 -6.72 -1.37 8.85
N PHE A 338 -7.91 -0.90 9.15
CA PHE A 338 -9.06 -1.75 9.42
C PHE A 338 -9.92 -1.88 8.17
N GLN A 339 -10.07 -3.11 7.71
CA GLN A 339 -10.99 -3.47 6.64
C GLN A 339 -12.26 -4.07 7.28
N PRO A 340 -13.44 -3.46 7.10
CA PRO A 340 -14.67 -3.92 7.76
C PRO A 340 -15.28 -5.18 7.14
N TYR A 341 -14.74 -5.61 5.99
CA TYR A 341 -15.15 -6.83 5.31
C TYR A 341 -13.96 -7.75 5.14
N GLY A 342 -14.08 -8.99 5.61
CA GLY A 342 -13.11 -10.02 5.33
C GLY A 342 -13.08 -10.43 3.85
N ASN A 343 -12.07 -11.22 3.49
CA ASN A 343 -12.05 -11.96 2.23
C ASN A 343 -12.06 -13.47 2.52
N SER A 344 -12.91 -14.21 1.82
CA SER A 344 -12.91 -15.67 1.87
C SER A 344 -11.67 -16.24 1.16
N ASN A 345 -11.41 -17.54 1.35
CA ASN A 345 -10.37 -18.25 0.60
C ASN A 345 -10.64 -18.28 -0.91
N LEU A 346 -11.89 -18.01 -1.32
CA LEU A 346 -12.32 -17.85 -2.71
C LEU A 346 -12.35 -16.37 -3.15
N THR A 347 -11.74 -15.47 -2.37
CA THR A 347 -11.68 -14.03 -2.62
C THR A 347 -13.04 -13.31 -2.62
N GLU A 348 -14.08 -13.94 -2.08
CA GLU A 348 -15.37 -13.29 -1.91
C GLU A 348 -15.33 -12.36 -0.71
N THR A 349 -16.12 -11.29 -0.78
CA THR A 349 -16.25 -10.39 0.35
C THR A 349 -17.15 -10.98 1.41
N LEU A 350 -16.66 -10.97 2.65
CA LEU A 350 -17.39 -11.45 3.81
C LEU A 350 -18.37 -10.39 4.31
N VAL A 351 -19.50 -10.85 4.86
CA VAL A 351 -20.50 -10.03 5.56
C VAL A 351 -19.83 -9.21 6.67
N PRO A 352 -20.30 -7.99 7.00
CA PRO A 352 -19.70 -7.20 8.07
C PRO A 352 -19.79 -7.89 9.43
N GLY A 353 -18.81 -7.60 10.30
CA GLY A 353 -18.62 -8.33 11.56
C GLY A 353 -17.60 -9.47 11.46
N PHE A 354 -17.01 -9.67 10.28
CA PHE A 354 -15.90 -10.58 10.00
C PHE A 354 -14.73 -9.89 9.24
N GLY A 355 -14.52 -8.61 9.51
CA GLY A 355 -13.41 -7.81 9.04
C GLY A 355 -12.06 -8.19 9.66
N TYR A 356 -11.04 -7.40 9.34
CA TYR A 356 -9.69 -7.62 9.84
C TYR A 356 -8.91 -6.31 9.94
N GLN A 357 -7.91 -6.31 10.82
CA GLN A 357 -6.93 -5.24 10.94
C GLN A 357 -5.59 -5.68 10.36
N ILE A 358 -4.97 -4.82 9.58
CA ILE A 358 -3.58 -4.96 9.12
C ILE A 358 -2.73 -3.91 9.81
N VAL A 359 -1.60 -4.33 10.37
CA VAL A 359 -0.59 -3.43 10.94
C VAL A 359 0.71 -3.65 10.19
N THR A 360 1.34 -2.57 9.71
CA THR A 360 2.62 -2.61 9.00
C THR A 360 3.55 -1.54 9.55
N HIS A 361 4.78 -1.95 9.87
CA HIS A 361 5.87 -1.08 10.28
C HIS A 361 7.06 -1.27 9.36
N SER A 362 7.50 -0.20 8.69
CA SER A 362 8.66 -0.19 7.81
C SER A 362 9.75 0.71 8.38
N ARG A 363 10.99 0.25 8.36
CA ARG A 363 12.18 1.01 8.79
C ARG A 363 13.25 0.87 7.73
N ASN A 364 13.80 2.00 7.31
CA ASN A 364 14.82 2.03 6.29
C ASN A 364 15.94 3.01 6.66
N LEU A 365 17.17 2.53 6.60
CA LEU A 365 18.39 3.30 6.87
C LEU A 365 19.24 3.28 5.60
N ALA A 366 19.77 4.44 5.22
CA ALA A 366 20.74 4.60 4.16
C ALA A 366 21.95 5.36 4.70
N LEU A 367 23.13 4.86 4.40
CA LEU A 367 24.42 5.48 4.69
C LEU A 367 25.20 5.55 3.38
N SER A 368 25.82 6.67 3.10
CA SER A 368 26.74 6.80 1.97
C SER A 368 27.94 7.65 2.33
N HIS A 369 29.07 7.30 1.76
CA HIS A 369 30.31 8.05 1.83
C HIS A 369 30.90 8.13 0.42
N THR A 370 31.18 9.35 -0.03
CA THR A 370 31.89 9.61 -1.28
C THR A 370 33.23 10.25 -0.95
N HIS A 371 34.31 9.65 -1.46
CA HIS A 371 35.67 10.16 -1.34
C HIS A 371 36.29 10.41 -2.72
N VAL A 372 36.84 11.61 -2.92
CA VAL A 372 37.56 11.99 -4.14
C VAL A 372 39.06 11.84 -3.88
N PHE A 373 39.66 10.73 -4.33
CA PHE A 373 41.09 10.46 -4.15
C PHE A 373 41.96 11.35 -5.07
N ALA A 374 41.48 11.57 -6.29
CA ALA A 374 42.12 12.39 -7.32
C ALA A 374 41.05 12.91 -8.30
N PRO A 375 41.35 13.89 -9.17
CA PRO A 375 40.39 14.42 -10.15
C PRO A 375 39.77 13.38 -11.09
N ASN A 376 40.37 12.19 -11.20
CA ASN A 376 39.96 11.07 -12.04
C ASN A 376 39.63 9.79 -11.25
N LEU A 377 39.58 9.84 -9.91
CA LEU A 377 39.29 8.68 -9.08
C LEU A 377 38.38 9.07 -7.91
N ILE A 378 37.14 8.60 -7.99
CA ILE A 378 36.11 8.76 -6.96
C ILE A 378 35.72 7.38 -6.47
N ASN A 379 35.56 7.23 -5.17
CA ASN A 379 34.92 6.06 -4.57
C ASN A 379 33.61 6.49 -3.93
N GLU A 380 32.56 5.73 -4.19
CA GLU A 380 31.33 5.80 -3.43
C GLU A 380 31.10 4.46 -2.73
N PHE A 381 30.94 4.53 -1.42
CA PHE A 381 30.47 3.43 -0.60
C PHE A 381 29.03 3.72 -0.14
N ARG A 382 28.16 2.71 -0.24
CA ARG A 382 26.76 2.82 0.22
C ARG A 382 26.37 1.56 0.98
N ALA A 383 25.72 1.77 2.12
CA ALA A 383 25.15 0.72 2.95
C ALA A 383 23.68 1.01 3.24
N GLY A 384 22.87 -0.04 3.27
CA GLY A 384 21.43 0.08 3.42
C GLY A 384 20.84 -1.01 4.30
N TYR A 385 19.79 -0.67 5.03
CA TYR A 385 19.01 -1.60 5.83
C TYR A 385 17.53 -1.34 5.62
N LEU A 386 16.76 -2.39 5.35
CA LEU A 386 15.30 -2.35 5.27
C LEU A 386 14.75 -3.44 6.19
N ARG A 387 13.83 -3.06 7.08
CA ARG A 387 13.06 -3.99 7.91
C ARG A 387 11.59 -3.68 7.78
N VAL A 388 10.77 -4.72 7.70
CA VAL A 388 9.33 -4.56 7.69
C VAL A 388 8.68 -5.67 8.49
N THR A 389 7.91 -5.27 9.49
CA THR A 389 7.16 -6.17 10.37
C THR A 389 5.68 -5.83 10.32
N GLY A 390 4.83 -6.82 10.52
CA GLY A 390 3.40 -6.57 10.48
C GLY A 390 2.56 -7.82 10.43
N GLY A 391 1.29 -7.66 10.13
CA GLY A 391 0.41 -8.78 9.89
C GLY A 391 -1.06 -8.40 9.91
N GLN A 392 -1.88 -9.37 9.49
CA GLN A 392 -3.33 -9.34 9.51
C GLN A 392 -3.84 -10.03 10.77
N GLN A 393 -4.87 -9.46 11.38
CA GLN A 393 -5.57 -10.02 12.53
C GLN A 393 -7.07 -9.92 12.29
N SER A 394 -7.81 -11.01 12.52
CA SER A 394 -9.28 -10.99 12.52
C SER A 394 -9.78 -9.95 13.52
N GLU A 395 -10.88 -9.26 13.20
CA GLU A 395 -11.55 -8.39 14.18
C GLU A 395 -12.14 -9.17 15.36
N ASN A 396 -12.40 -10.47 15.17
CA ASN A 396 -12.88 -11.39 16.20
C ASN A 396 -11.75 -12.22 16.83
N ARG A 397 -10.48 -11.79 16.66
CA ARG A 397 -9.33 -12.46 17.30
C ARG A 397 -9.55 -12.61 18.80
N GLY A 398 -9.32 -13.82 19.31
CA GLY A 398 -9.47 -14.15 20.73
C GLY A 398 -10.87 -14.62 21.11
N VAL A 399 -11.84 -14.61 20.18
CA VAL A 399 -13.13 -15.26 20.37
C VAL A 399 -12.99 -16.75 20.08
N ASP A 400 -13.08 -17.58 21.13
CA ASP A 400 -13.10 -19.04 20.98
C ASP A 400 -14.50 -19.53 20.64
N PHE A 401 -14.89 -19.40 19.36
CA PHE A 401 -16.18 -19.88 18.88
C PHE A 401 -16.35 -21.39 19.08
N GLY A 402 -15.26 -22.17 19.00
CA GLY A 402 -15.28 -23.62 19.25
C GLY A 402 -15.76 -23.94 20.66
N LEU A 403 -15.17 -23.27 21.65
CA LEU A 403 -15.54 -23.42 23.05
C LEU A 403 -16.98 -22.95 23.33
N ILE A 404 -17.41 -21.82 22.73
CA ILE A 404 -18.74 -21.25 22.95
C ILE A 404 -19.84 -22.11 22.31
N SER A 405 -19.60 -22.64 21.12
CA SER A 405 -20.61 -23.37 20.33
C SER A 405 -20.58 -24.89 20.52
N GLY A 406 -19.49 -25.44 21.07
CA GLY A 406 -19.23 -26.88 21.12
C GLY A 406 -18.69 -27.45 19.81
N LEU A 407 -18.33 -26.61 18.83
CA LEU A 407 -17.70 -27.04 17.58
C LEU A 407 -16.34 -27.68 17.88
N GLN A 408 -16.18 -28.93 17.46
CA GLN A 408 -14.96 -29.73 17.68
C GLN A 408 -13.99 -29.64 16.50
N GLY A 409 -12.73 -30.02 16.72
CA GLY A 409 -11.70 -30.08 15.66
C GLY A 409 -11.13 -28.72 15.24
N VAL A 410 -11.35 -27.68 16.04
CA VAL A 410 -10.85 -26.32 15.80
C VAL A 410 -9.76 -25.92 16.79
N THR A 411 -9.00 -24.87 16.47
CA THR A 411 -7.95 -24.36 17.36
C THR A 411 -8.53 -23.51 18.50
N HIS A 412 -7.97 -23.67 19.70
CA HIS A 412 -8.29 -22.85 20.89
C HIS A 412 -7.18 -21.83 21.21
N ASP A 413 -6.19 -21.68 20.31
CA ASP A 413 -5.14 -20.68 20.44
C ASP A 413 -5.77 -19.28 20.25
N PRO A 414 -5.77 -18.38 21.25
CA PRO A 414 -6.40 -17.06 21.13
C PRO A 414 -5.82 -16.18 20.01
N SER A 415 -4.62 -16.50 19.50
CA SER A 415 -4.04 -15.82 18.35
C SER A 415 -4.61 -16.27 17.00
N LYS A 416 -5.33 -17.40 16.97
CA LYS A 416 -5.88 -18.05 15.77
C LYS A 416 -7.37 -18.36 15.88
N ALA A 417 -7.94 -18.33 17.09
CA ALA A 417 -9.35 -18.54 17.35
C ALA A 417 -10.20 -17.39 16.79
N GLY A 418 -11.35 -17.77 16.25
CA GLY A 418 -12.31 -16.89 15.59
C GLY A 418 -13.50 -17.68 15.05
N TYR A 419 -14.32 -17.02 14.24
CA TYR A 419 -15.47 -17.66 13.60
C TYR A 419 -15.04 -18.45 12.36
N PRO A 420 -15.52 -19.70 12.15
CA PRO A 420 -15.17 -20.47 10.97
C PRO A 420 -15.70 -19.79 9.69
N ALA A 421 -14.92 -19.79 8.62
CA ALA A 421 -15.38 -19.33 7.32
C ALA A 421 -16.42 -20.29 6.73
N ILE A 422 -17.59 -19.76 6.37
CA ILE A 422 -18.71 -20.50 5.78
C ILE A 422 -19.02 -19.92 4.40
N ASN A 423 -19.04 -20.78 3.39
CA ASN A 423 -19.50 -20.48 2.04
C ASN A 423 -20.64 -21.44 1.69
N LEU A 424 -21.76 -20.90 1.20
CA LEU A 424 -22.99 -21.64 0.89
C LEU A 424 -23.30 -21.71 -0.60
N ALA A 425 -22.27 -21.77 -1.46
CA ALA A 425 -22.35 -22.01 -2.90
C ALA A 425 -23.49 -21.22 -3.58
N ASP A 426 -23.36 -19.89 -3.58
CA ASP A 426 -24.27 -18.91 -4.17
C ASP A 426 -25.63 -18.68 -3.47
N ALA A 427 -26.00 -19.47 -2.45
CA ALA A 427 -27.26 -19.25 -1.74
C ALA A 427 -27.24 -17.98 -0.86
N TYR A 428 -26.13 -17.78 -0.14
CA TYR A 428 -25.91 -16.63 0.73
C TYR A 428 -24.47 -16.15 0.60
N SER A 429 -24.24 -14.88 0.91
CA SER A 429 -22.90 -14.31 0.95
C SER A 429 -22.03 -15.02 1.98
N SER A 430 -20.75 -15.17 1.68
CA SER A 430 -19.78 -15.83 2.58
C SER A 430 -19.65 -15.08 3.91
N MET A 431 -19.48 -15.84 4.99
CA MET A 431 -19.49 -15.36 6.38
C MET A 431 -18.35 -16.00 7.16
N GLY A 432 -18.06 -15.49 8.35
CA GLY A 432 -17.00 -16.01 9.20
C GLY A 432 -15.66 -15.33 8.95
N ASP A 433 -14.70 -15.57 9.83
CA ASP A 433 -13.43 -14.85 9.79
C ASP A 433 -12.58 -15.26 8.58
N PRO A 434 -11.70 -14.37 8.09
CA PRO A 434 -10.79 -14.69 6.99
C PRO A 434 -9.96 -15.93 7.33
N GLY A 435 -9.99 -16.94 6.46
CA GLY A 435 -9.28 -18.20 6.64
C GLY A 435 -7.75 -18.10 6.51
N THR A 436 -7.21 -16.90 6.29
CA THR A 436 -5.78 -16.63 6.15
C THR A 436 -5.29 -15.68 7.24
N LEU A 437 -4.32 -16.15 8.02
CA LEU A 437 -3.56 -15.32 8.96
C LEU A 437 -2.21 -15.03 8.31
N THR A 438 -1.95 -13.75 8.00
CA THR A 438 -0.65 -13.35 7.45
C THR A 438 0.15 -12.66 8.54
N LEU A 439 1.26 -13.24 8.96
CA LEU A 439 2.21 -12.65 9.90
C LEU A 439 3.53 -12.38 9.19
N ARG A 440 4.17 -11.26 9.52
CA ARG A 440 5.41 -10.82 8.87
C ARG A 440 6.46 -10.37 9.89
N LYS A 441 7.66 -10.94 9.75
CA LYS A 441 8.87 -10.51 10.45
C LYS A 441 10.07 -10.67 9.51
N ASN A 442 10.27 -9.69 8.63
CA ASN A 442 11.37 -9.65 7.66
C ASN A 442 12.33 -8.51 7.97
#